data_AF-A0AAV6CRD3-F1
#
_entry.id   AF-A0AAV6CRD3-F1
#
_cell.length_a   1.000
_cell.length_b   1.000
_cell.length_c   1.000
_cell.angle_alpha   90.00
_cell.angle_beta   90.00
_cell.angle_gamma   90.00
#
_symmetry.space_group_name_H-M   'P 1'
#
loop_
_entity.id
_entity.type
_entity.pdbx_description
1 polymer ?
#
loop_
_entity_poly.entity_id
_entity_poly.type
_entity_poly.pdbx_seq_one_letter_code
_entity_poly.pdbx_strand_id
1 'polypeptide(L)'
;MAEAIDVHTHIFAPGWPDFAARFGGDRWPRLEGDPATGCKLYLGATFNRSLTPHAFDPARRIEDMDRTGVAVQLLSPAPPTFCYWAPPDAAAEWHRMQNDVIAEIVARHPRRFLGAGGLPLQAPDLAVKELERVVTTLRFPAVEVAATSMGVISTTGACTRCGGPRRPWAWPCSSTPRRRSSGTRASAGTT
;
A
#
# COMPACT_ATOMS: atom_id res chain seq x y z
N MET A 1 11.27 -27.86 4.06
CA MET A 1 10.83 -27.15 2.85
C MET A 1 11.10 -25.67 3.07
N ALA A 2 11.69 -24.95 2.12
CA ALA A 2 11.82 -23.50 2.25
C ALA A 2 10.42 -22.88 2.11
N GLU A 3 10.00 -22.10 3.09
CA GLU A 3 8.75 -21.36 3.06
C GLU A 3 8.93 -20.09 2.21
N ALA A 4 8.11 -19.92 1.17
CA ALA A 4 8.18 -18.76 0.30
C ALA A 4 7.33 -17.60 0.85
N ILE A 5 7.82 -16.37 0.67
CA ILE A 5 7.06 -15.13 0.91
C ILE A 5 6.80 -14.49 -0.45
N ASP A 6 5.53 -14.34 -0.79
CA ASP A 6 5.10 -13.68 -2.01
C ASP A 6 4.77 -12.22 -1.70
N VAL A 7 5.56 -11.32 -2.30
CA VAL A 7 5.52 -9.88 -2.02
C VAL A 7 4.76 -9.08 -3.07
N HIS A 8 4.12 -9.74 -4.05
CA HIS A 8 3.44 -9.06 -5.15
C HIS A 8 2.06 -9.68 -5.37
N THR A 9 1.10 -9.31 -4.52
CA THR A 9 -0.28 -9.81 -4.64
C THR A 9 -1.29 -8.70 -4.44
N HIS A 10 -2.33 -8.71 -5.27
CA HIS A 10 -3.38 -7.70 -5.19
C HIS A 10 -4.68 -8.30 -4.68
N ILE A 11 -5.39 -7.58 -3.83
CA ILE A 11 -6.73 -7.93 -3.35
C ILE A 11 -7.68 -6.75 -3.54
N PHE A 12 -8.96 -7.05 -3.73
CA PHE A 12 -10.00 -6.07 -3.93
C PHE A 12 -10.99 -6.06 -2.78
N ALA A 13 -11.52 -4.89 -2.47
CA ALA A 13 -12.71 -4.76 -1.64
C ALA A 13 -13.95 -5.23 -2.44
N PRO A 14 -14.80 -6.11 -1.89
CA PRO A 14 -15.94 -6.68 -2.62
C PRO A 14 -17.16 -5.73 -2.71
N GLY A 15 -17.23 -4.71 -1.86
CA GLY A 15 -18.34 -3.75 -1.82
C GLY A 15 -17.84 -2.32 -1.92
N TRP A 16 -17.95 -1.72 -3.11
CA TRP A 16 -17.61 -0.31 -3.30
C TRP A 16 -18.85 0.56 -3.19
N PRO A 17 -18.83 1.60 -2.35
CA PRO A 17 -19.83 2.67 -2.43
C PRO A 17 -19.93 3.23 -3.84
N ASP A 18 -21.07 3.82 -4.19
CA ASP A 18 -21.20 4.54 -5.45
C ASP A 18 -20.47 5.88 -5.36
N PHE A 19 -19.16 5.86 -5.66
CA PHE A 19 -18.34 7.07 -5.70
C PHE A 19 -18.74 8.00 -6.85
N ALA A 20 -19.30 7.49 -7.94
CA ALA A 20 -19.79 8.32 -9.03
C ALA A 20 -21.01 9.15 -8.59
N ALA A 21 -21.93 8.57 -7.84
CA ALA A 21 -23.07 9.30 -7.28
C ALA A 21 -22.64 10.36 -6.25
N ARG A 22 -21.56 10.13 -5.49
CA ARG A 22 -21.11 11.01 -4.41
C ARG A 22 -20.17 12.13 -4.86
N PHE A 23 -19.26 11.83 -5.79
CA PHE A 23 -18.19 12.74 -6.21
C PHE A 23 -18.26 13.11 -7.69
N GLY A 24 -19.23 12.57 -8.42
CA GLY A 24 -19.30 12.71 -9.87
C GLY A 24 -18.19 11.95 -10.59
N GLY A 25 -18.14 12.12 -11.91
CA GLY A 25 -17.16 11.47 -12.77
C GLY A 25 -17.57 10.07 -13.22
N ASP A 26 -17.03 9.67 -14.36
CA ASP A 26 -17.42 8.48 -15.13
C ASP A 26 -16.32 7.42 -15.20
N ARG A 27 -15.16 7.66 -14.57
CA ARG A 27 -13.97 6.78 -14.63
C ARG A 27 -13.79 5.86 -13.41
N TRP A 28 -14.71 5.91 -12.44
CA TRP A 28 -14.60 5.12 -11.22
C TRP A 28 -14.55 3.62 -11.50
N PRO A 29 -13.75 2.85 -10.74
CA PRO A 29 -13.78 1.39 -10.82
C PRO A 29 -15.16 0.87 -10.47
N ARG A 30 -15.65 -0.10 -11.23
CA ARG A 30 -16.92 -0.79 -10.98
C ARG A 30 -16.76 -2.29 -11.15
N LEU A 31 -17.45 -3.06 -10.32
CA LEU A 31 -17.58 -4.50 -10.45
C LEU A 31 -18.93 -4.82 -11.07
N GLU A 32 -18.95 -5.71 -12.06
CA GLU A 32 -20.17 -6.26 -12.66
C GLU A 32 -20.20 -7.77 -12.46
N GLY A 33 -21.28 -8.28 -11.86
CA GLY A 33 -21.40 -9.67 -11.42
C GLY A 33 -21.16 -9.83 -9.92
N ASP A 34 -21.00 -11.07 -9.48
CA ASP A 34 -20.87 -11.41 -8.05
C ASP A 34 -19.42 -11.80 -7.72
N PRO A 35 -18.72 -11.04 -6.87
CA PRO A 35 -17.37 -11.38 -6.41
C PRO A 35 -17.20 -12.81 -5.88
N ALA A 36 -18.25 -13.44 -5.33
CA ALA A 36 -18.20 -14.78 -4.77
C ALA A 36 -18.13 -15.88 -5.84
N THR A 37 -18.66 -15.63 -7.04
CA THR A 37 -18.64 -16.58 -8.18
C THR A 37 -17.70 -16.14 -9.30
N GLY A 38 -17.34 -14.86 -9.32
CA GLY A 38 -16.50 -14.21 -10.33
C GLY A 38 -17.21 -12.99 -10.91
N CYS A 39 -16.45 -11.93 -11.13
CA CYS A 39 -16.98 -10.66 -11.62
C CYS A 39 -16.05 -10.02 -12.65
N LYS A 40 -16.53 -8.97 -13.32
CA LYS A 40 -15.74 -8.17 -14.25
C LYS A 40 -15.40 -6.84 -13.62
N LEU A 41 -14.14 -6.43 -13.75
CA LEU A 41 -13.68 -5.10 -13.39
C LEU A 41 -13.79 -4.16 -14.60
N TYR A 42 -14.45 -3.04 -14.41
CA TYR A 42 -14.49 -1.91 -15.34
C TYR A 42 -13.84 -0.69 -14.71
N LEU A 43 -13.24 0.16 -15.55
CA LEU A 43 -12.84 1.52 -15.20
C LEU A 43 -13.76 2.44 -16.00
N GLY A 44 -14.79 2.96 -15.34
CA GLY A 44 -15.88 3.63 -16.02
C GLY A 44 -16.66 2.72 -16.95
N ALA A 45 -16.66 3.04 -18.24
CA ALA A 45 -17.25 2.22 -19.31
C ALA A 45 -16.28 1.19 -19.91
N THR A 46 -14.98 1.28 -19.61
CA THR A 46 -13.97 0.42 -20.22
C THR A 46 -13.78 -0.87 -19.44
N PHE A 47 -13.92 -2.02 -20.11
CA PHE A 47 -13.59 -3.32 -19.53
C PHE A 47 -12.08 -3.40 -19.24
N ASN A 48 -11.72 -3.77 -18.02
CA ASN A 48 -10.34 -3.98 -17.61
C ASN A 48 -9.96 -5.46 -17.64
N ARG A 49 -10.63 -6.28 -16.81
CA ARG A 49 -10.37 -7.74 -16.71
C ARG A 49 -11.48 -8.49 -15.99
N SER A 50 -11.51 -9.81 -16.18
CA SER A 50 -12.29 -10.72 -15.33
C SER A 50 -11.53 -11.04 -14.05
N LEU A 51 -12.25 -11.15 -12.94
CA LEU A 51 -11.73 -11.48 -11.62
C LEU A 51 -12.37 -12.78 -11.15
N THR A 52 -11.54 -13.67 -10.62
CA THR A 52 -12.01 -14.88 -9.93
C THR A 52 -12.27 -14.57 -8.45
N PRO A 53 -12.96 -15.46 -7.71
CA PRO A 53 -13.20 -15.26 -6.28
C PRO A 53 -11.92 -15.05 -5.44
N HIS A 54 -10.78 -15.59 -5.87
CA HIS A 54 -9.46 -15.37 -5.24
C HIS A 54 -9.07 -13.90 -5.17
N ALA A 55 -9.60 -13.05 -6.05
CA ALA A 55 -9.36 -11.62 -6.02
C ALA A 55 -9.96 -10.92 -4.77
N PHE A 56 -10.86 -11.61 -4.04
CA PHE A 56 -11.62 -11.06 -2.91
C PHE A 56 -11.55 -11.95 -1.66
N ASP A 57 -11.55 -13.27 -1.83
CA ASP A 57 -11.71 -14.23 -0.74
C ASP A 57 -10.35 -14.71 -0.18
N PRO A 58 -10.02 -14.39 1.09
CA PRO A 58 -8.78 -14.84 1.73
C PRO A 58 -8.72 -16.35 1.94
N ALA A 59 -9.85 -17.06 2.10
CA ALA A 59 -9.85 -18.51 2.30
C ALA A 59 -9.37 -19.23 1.05
N ARG A 60 -9.88 -18.82 -0.13
CA ARG A 60 -9.44 -19.32 -1.43
C ARG A 60 -7.96 -19.08 -1.67
N ARG A 61 -7.45 -17.91 -1.26
CA ARG A 61 -6.01 -17.62 -1.34
C ARG A 61 -5.18 -18.54 -0.46
N ILE A 62 -5.63 -18.79 0.76
CA ILE A 62 -4.95 -19.69 1.69
C ILE A 62 -4.86 -21.11 1.11
N GLU A 63 -5.93 -21.61 0.47
CA GLU A 63 -5.93 -22.90 -0.23
C GLU A 63 -4.84 -22.96 -1.32
N ASP A 64 -4.73 -21.91 -2.14
CA ASP A 64 -3.71 -21.81 -3.19
C ASP A 64 -2.29 -21.68 -2.62
N MET A 65 -2.13 -20.89 -1.56
CA MET A 65 -0.87 -20.72 -0.84
C MET A 65 -0.37 -22.05 -0.27
N ASP A 66 -1.26 -22.83 0.37
CA ASP A 66 -0.95 -24.15 0.91
C ASP A 66 -0.55 -25.13 -0.20
N ARG A 67 -1.24 -25.09 -1.34
CA ARG A 67 -0.92 -25.93 -2.52
C ARG A 67 0.43 -25.59 -3.15
N THR A 68 0.83 -24.32 -3.13
CA THR A 68 2.01 -23.81 -3.83
C THR A 68 3.23 -23.63 -2.92
N GLY A 69 3.09 -23.84 -1.60
CA GLY A 69 4.17 -23.68 -0.63
C GLY A 69 4.48 -22.22 -0.27
N VAL A 70 3.53 -21.31 -0.49
CA VAL A 70 3.63 -19.91 -0.07
C VAL A 70 3.17 -19.80 1.37
N ALA A 71 4.07 -19.43 2.27
CA ALA A 71 3.74 -19.28 3.68
C ALA A 71 2.98 -17.97 3.95
N VAL A 72 3.45 -16.87 3.35
CA VAL A 72 2.94 -15.51 3.59
C VAL A 72 2.78 -14.75 2.28
N GLN A 73 1.67 -14.01 2.13
CA GLN A 73 1.44 -13.05 1.05
C GLN A 73 1.38 -11.61 1.58
N LEU A 74 2.03 -10.68 0.88
CA LEU A 74 1.83 -9.24 1.07
C LEU A 74 0.67 -8.79 0.17
N LEU A 75 -0.45 -8.43 0.79
CA LEU A 75 -1.68 -7.98 0.11
C LEU A 75 -1.63 -6.47 -0.13
N SER A 76 -1.96 -6.05 -1.35
CA SER A 76 -1.98 -4.64 -1.73
C SER A 76 -3.17 -4.27 -2.62
N PRO A 77 -3.53 -2.97 -2.74
CA PRO A 77 -4.56 -2.54 -3.67
C PRO A 77 -4.13 -2.74 -5.14
N ALA A 78 -5.06 -3.11 -6.01
CA ALA A 78 -4.72 -3.33 -7.42
C ALA A 78 -4.39 -2.02 -8.16
N PRO A 79 -3.31 -1.96 -8.97
CA PRO A 79 -2.90 -0.71 -9.63
C PRO A 79 -3.99 0.02 -10.44
N PRO A 80 -4.89 -0.66 -11.17
CA PRO A 80 -5.96 0.03 -11.90
C PRO A 80 -6.96 0.79 -11.02
N THR A 81 -7.00 0.51 -9.71
CA THR A 81 -7.92 1.15 -8.76
C THR A 81 -7.25 2.22 -7.91
N PHE A 82 -6.10 2.78 -8.31
CA PHE A 82 -5.49 3.89 -7.59
C PHE A 82 -6.21 5.24 -7.75
N CYS A 83 -6.97 5.43 -8.83
CA CYS A 83 -7.84 6.60 -8.99
C CYS A 83 -7.15 7.98 -8.82
N TYR A 84 -5.87 8.13 -9.18
CA TYR A 84 -5.14 9.41 -9.05
C TYR A 84 -5.71 10.58 -9.86
N TRP A 85 -6.63 10.30 -10.78
CA TRP A 85 -7.37 11.31 -11.55
C TRP A 85 -8.55 11.92 -10.79
N ALA A 86 -8.99 11.30 -9.69
CA ALA A 86 -10.17 11.70 -8.93
C ALA A 86 -9.88 12.91 -8.02
N PRO A 87 -10.92 13.65 -7.59
CA PRO A 87 -10.77 14.70 -6.59
C PRO A 87 -10.02 14.19 -5.35
N PRO A 88 -9.10 14.99 -4.77
CA PRO A 88 -8.25 14.58 -3.65
C PRO A 88 -8.97 13.86 -2.50
N ASP A 89 -10.07 14.43 -2.01
CA ASP A 89 -10.83 13.86 -0.90
C ASP A 89 -11.50 12.53 -1.28
N ALA A 90 -12.00 12.43 -2.52
CA ALA A 90 -12.61 11.20 -3.04
C ALA A 90 -11.57 10.08 -3.16
N ALA A 91 -10.37 10.39 -3.66
CA ALA A 91 -9.29 9.42 -3.74
C ALA A 91 -8.77 9.02 -2.35
N ALA A 92 -8.70 9.95 -1.39
CA ALA A 92 -8.32 9.63 -0.02
C ALA A 92 -9.31 8.66 0.63
N GLU A 93 -10.62 8.89 0.46
CA GLU A 93 -11.64 7.97 0.95
C GLU A 93 -11.57 6.60 0.24
N TRP A 94 -11.32 6.59 -1.06
CA TRP A 94 -11.16 5.38 -1.85
C TRP A 94 -9.97 4.54 -1.39
N HIS A 95 -8.81 5.15 -1.16
CA HIS A 95 -7.63 4.47 -0.62
C HIS A 95 -7.86 3.98 0.80
N ARG A 96 -8.51 4.79 1.64
CA ARG A 96 -8.84 4.40 3.01
C ARG A 96 -9.70 3.14 3.05
N MET A 97 -10.75 3.08 2.23
CA MET A 97 -11.63 1.91 2.11
C MET A 97 -10.85 0.65 1.70
N GLN A 98 -9.98 0.75 0.69
CA GLN A 98 -9.15 -0.39 0.27
C GLN A 98 -8.20 -0.84 1.38
N ASN A 99 -7.55 0.11 2.05
CA ASN A 99 -6.62 -0.17 3.15
C ASN A 99 -7.32 -0.81 4.34
N ASP A 100 -8.56 -0.39 4.65
CA ASP A 100 -9.36 -0.95 5.75
C ASP A 100 -9.74 -2.41 5.47
N VAL A 101 -10.15 -2.75 4.24
CA VAL A 101 -10.42 -4.16 3.87
C VAL A 101 -9.17 -5.02 3.98
N ILE A 102 -8.02 -4.53 3.52
CA ILE A 102 -6.75 -5.26 3.67
C ILE A 102 -6.45 -5.47 5.17
N ALA A 103 -6.68 -4.45 6.00
CA ALA A 103 -6.41 -4.53 7.44
C ALA A 103 -7.30 -5.56 8.13
N GLU A 104 -8.58 -5.63 7.76
CA GLU A 104 -9.52 -6.64 8.25
C GLU A 104 -9.09 -8.06 7.87
N ILE A 105 -8.57 -8.26 6.66
CA ILE A 105 -8.08 -9.57 6.20
C ILE A 105 -6.81 -9.97 6.96
N VAL A 106 -5.86 -9.04 7.10
CA VAL A 106 -4.64 -9.25 7.87
C VAL A 106 -4.97 -9.56 9.33
N ALA A 107 -5.91 -8.85 9.94
CA ALA A 107 -6.32 -9.10 11.33
C ALA A 107 -6.96 -10.48 11.53
N ARG A 108 -7.71 -10.99 10.54
CA ARG A 108 -8.30 -12.33 10.58
C ARG A 108 -7.30 -13.45 10.33
N HIS A 109 -6.25 -13.20 9.54
CA HIS A 109 -5.24 -14.21 9.19
C HIS A 109 -3.80 -13.68 9.32
N PRO A 110 -3.38 -13.23 10.52
CA PRO A 110 -2.13 -12.47 10.73
C PRO A 110 -0.85 -13.29 10.51
N ARG A 111 -0.96 -14.62 10.44
CA ARG A 111 0.15 -15.52 10.12
C ARG A 111 0.32 -15.79 8.62
N ARG A 112 -0.68 -15.42 7.81
CA ARG A 112 -0.73 -15.72 6.37
C ARG A 112 -0.64 -14.46 5.53
N PHE A 113 -1.08 -13.32 6.04
CA PHE A 113 -1.09 -12.07 5.29
C PHE A 113 -0.36 -10.94 6.01
N LEU A 114 0.33 -10.13 5.22
CA LEU A 114 0.80 -8.78 5.57
C LEU A 114 0.08 -7.78 4.66
N GLY A 115 -0.03 -6.53 5.08
CA GLY A 115 -0.65 -5.46 4.26
C GLY A 115 0.36 -4.49 3.67
N ALA A 116 0.10 -4.01 2.45
CA ALA A 116 0.72 -2.83 1.87
C ALA A 116 -0.36 -1.79 1.58
N GLY A 117 -0.19 -0.56 2.07
CA GLY A 117 -1.20 0.49 1.93
C GLY A 117 -1.10 1.23 0.60
N GLY A 118 -2.24 1.62 0.03
CA GLY A 118 -2.28 2.59 -1.08
C GLY A 118 -2.41 4.03 -0.56
N LEU A 119 -1.91 5.00 -1.31
CA LEU A 119 -1.90 6.42 -0.94
C LEU A 119 -2.42 7.32 -2.08
N PRO A 120 -3.21 8.38 -1.80
CA PRO A 120 -3.67 9.36 -2.79
C PRO A 120 -2.54 10.33 -3.20
N LEU A 121 -1.61 9.86 -4.03
CA LEU A 121 -0.36 10.58 -4.34
C LEU A 121 -0.53 11.93 -5.04
N GLN A 122 -1.67 12.19 -5.67
CA GLN A 122 -1.97 13.50 -6.25
C GLN A 122 -2.17 14.60 -5.20
N ALA A 123 -2.34 14.24 -3.93
CA ALA A 123 -2.54 15.15 -2.81
C ALA A 123 -1.56 14.84 -1.66
N PRO A 124 -0.35 15.43 -1.67
CA PRO A 124 0.72 15.07 -0.73
C PRO A 124 0.33 15.11 0.75
N ASP A 125 -0.42 16.12 1.20
CA ASP A 125 -0.85 16.24 2.59
C ASP A 125 -1.79 15.10 3.00
N LEU A 126 -2.71 14.72 2.12
CA LEU A 126 -3.62 13.58 2.34
C LEU A 126 -2.85 12.25 2.27
N ALA A 127 -1.87 12.13 1.38
CA ALA A 127 -1.01 10.96 1.27
C ALA A 127 -0.16 10.76 2.53
N VAL A 128 0.43 11.82 3.09
CA VAL A 128 1.18 11.76 4.35
C VAL A 128 0.26 11.36 5.50
N LYS A 129 -0.93 11.97 5.60
CA LYS A 129 -1.91 11.63 6.64
C LYS A 129 -2.34 10.16 6.57
N GLU A 130 -2.56 9.63 5.38
CA GLU A 130 -2.91 8.22 5.21
C GLU A 130 -1.70 7.30 5.46
N LEU A 131 -0.50 7.69 5.06
CA LEU A 131 0.73 6.96 5.36
C LEU A 131 0.96 6.84 6.87
N GLU A 132 0.76 7.92 7.63
CA GLU A 132 0.82 7.89 9.09
C GLU A 132 -0.15 6.85 9.64
N ARG A 133 -1.40 6.85 9.19
CA ARG A 133 -2.42 5.87 9.60
C ARG A 133 -2.03 4.43 9.22
N VAL A 134 -1.54 4.20 8.01
CA VAL A 134 -1.08 2.91 7.50
C VAL A 134 0.02 2.35 8.40
N VAL A 135 0.99 3.17 8.80
CA VAL A 135 2.13 2.74 9.64
C VAL A 135 1.75 2.63 11.12
N THR A 136 1.02 3.60 11.67
CA THR A 136 0.78 3.68 13.12
C THR A 136 -0.43 2.91 13.58
N THR A 137 -1.49 2.88 12.77
CA THR A 137 -2.78 2.29 13.12
C THR A 137 -2.93 0.91 12.48
N LEU A 138 -2.72 0.80 11.16
CA LEU A 138 -2.86 -0.47 10.44
C LEU A 138 -1.64 -1.39 10.57
N ARG A 139 -0.48 -0.83 10.95
CA ARG A 139 0.78 -1.56 11.14
C ARG A 139 1.27 -2.28 9.88
N PHE A 140 0.94 -1.74 8.71
CA PHE A 140 1.42 -2.29 7.45
C PHE A 140 2.92 -2.01 7.28
N PRO A 141 3.73 -3.01 6.88
CA PRO A 141 5.16 -2.83 6.67
C PRO A 141 5.51 -2.11 5.35
N ALA A 142 4.55 -1.92 4.43
CA ALA A 142 4.80 -1.42 3.10
C ALA A 142 3.67 -0.51 2.57
N VAL A 143 3.96 0.17 1.48
CA VAL A 143 2.97 0.88 0.65
C VAL A 143 3.17 0.52 -0.82
N GLU A 144 2.09 0.51 -1.57
CA GLU A 144 2.11 0.35 -3.03
C GLU A 144 1.72 1.66 -3.71
N VAL A 145 2.49 2.02 -4.74
CA VAL A 145 2.31 3.25 -5.52
C VAL A 145 2.50 2.96 -7.00
N ALA A 146 1.85 3.73 -7.88
CA ALA A 146 2.11 3.63 -9.30
C ALA A 146 3.55 4.10 -9.63
N ALA A 147 4.21 3.37 -10.54
CA ALA A 147 5.53 3.77 -11.06
C ALA A 147 5.48 5.12 -11.80
N THR A 148 4.35 5.47 -12.40
CA THR A 148 4.12 6.74 -13.10
C THR A 148 2.92 7.46 -12.50
N SER A 149 3.13 8.15 -11.38
CA SER A 149 2.18 9.19 -10.96
C SER A 149 2.45 10.44 -11.81
N MET A 150 1.45 10.85 -12.59
CA MET A 150 1.48 12.14 -13.30
C MET A 150 1.54 13.28 -12.28
N GLY A 151 2.73 13.76 -11.95
CA GLY A 151 2.95 14.93 -11.08
C GLY A 151 4.11 14.74 -10.11
N VAL A 152 5.17 15.52 -10.33
CA VAL A 152 6.38 15.71 -9.50
C VAL A 152 6.17 15.38 -8.02
N ILE A 153 6.82 14.30 -7.53
CA ILE A 153 7.18 14.17 -6.12
C ILE A 153 8.20 15.28 -5.84
N SER A 154 7.75 16.42 -5.33
CA SER A 154 8.64 17.45 -4.83
C SER A 154 9.27 16.93 -3.54
N THR A 155 10.54 16.56 -3.59
CA THR A 155 11.28 15.95 -2.47
C THR A 155 11.60 16.92 -1.32
N THR A 156 11.04 18.12 -1.31
CA THR A 156 11.16 19.08 -0.20
C THR A 156 10.09 18.85 0.87
N GLY A 157 10.25 17.77 1.62
CA GLY A 157 9.42 17.45 2.78
C GLY A 157 10.09 16.39 3.66
N ALA A 158 11.20 16.77 4.30
CA ALA A 158 11.94 15.87 5.18
C ALA A 158 11.05 15.41 6.35
N CYS A 159 10.69 14.12 6.36
CA CYS A 159 10.16 13.45 7.56
C CYS A 159 11.17 13.62 8.69
N THR A 160 10.93 14.56 9.60
CA THR A 160 11.91 14.99 10.62
C THR A 160 11.61 14.48 12.03
N ARG A 161 10.64 13.58 12.23
CA ARG A 161 10.28 13.19 13.61
C ARG A 161 9.85 11.73 13.81
N CYS A 162 10.81 10.81 13.65
CA CYS A 162 10.71 9.45 14.18
C CYS A 162 11.54 9.32 15.46
N GLY A 163 11.13 9.98 16.55
CA GLY A 163 11.80 9.95 17.86
C GLY A 163 11.24 8.93 18.85
N GLY A 164 10.61 7.85 18.38
CA GLY A 164 10.00 6.83 19.23
C GLY A 164 10.99 5.75 19.71
N PRO A 165 10.72 5.07 20.84
CA PRO A 165 11.60 4.04 21.38
C PRO A 165 11.80 2.87 20.39
N ARG A 166 13.08 2.47 20.21
CA ARG A 166 13.49 1.38 19.31
C ARG A 166 12.83 0.07 19.74
N ARG A 167 12.03 -0.53 18.86
CA ARG A 167 11.45 -1.87 19.06
C ARG A 167 12.36 -2.93 18.42
N PRO A 168 12.39 -4.18 18.93
CA PRO A 168 13.32 -5.23 18.48
C PRO A 168 13.18 -5.66 17.01
N TRP A 169 12.09 -5.28 16.35
CA TRP A 169 11.79 -5.62 14.95
C TRP A 169 11.97 -4.44 13.98
N ALA A 170 12.39 -3.26 14.46
CA ALA A 170 12.60 -2.10 13.59
C ALA A 170 13.87 -2.29 12.75
N TRP A 171 13.71 -2.39 11.43
CA TRP A 171 14.81 -2.34 10.47
C TRP A 171 15.58 -1.01 10.62
N PRO A 172 16.92 -1.01 10.57
CA PRO A 172 17.69 0.21 10.71
C PRO A 172 17.39 1.17 9.56
N CYS A 173 16.92 2.37 9.91
CA CYS A 173 16.80 3.50 9.00
C CYS A 173 18.21 3.86 8.48
N SER A 174 18.50 3.55 7.22
CA SER A 174 19.82 3.72 6.60
C SER A 174 20.18 5.17 6.27
N SER A 175 19.31 6.14 6.54
CA SER A 175 19.51 7.56 6.20
C SER A 175 20.04 8.41 7.36
N THR A 176 20.94 7.87 8.20
CA THR A 176 21.74 8.74 9.07
C THR A 176 22.98 9.18 8.30
N PRO A 177 23.17 10.47 7.97
CA PRO A 177 24.41 10.92 7.35
C PRO A 177 25.56 10.65 8.32
N ARG A 178 26.52 9.81 7.92
CA ARG A 178 27.75 9.62 8.68
C ARG A 178 28.46 10.97 8.72
N ARG A 179 28.43 11.64 9.88
CA ARG A 179 29.21 12.85 10.13
C ARG A 179 30.69 12.47 10.04
N ARG A 180 31.34 12.74 8.89
CA ARG A 180 32.80 12.67 8.79
C ARG A 180 33.36 13.75 9.72
N SER A 181 33.98 13.35 10.82
CA SER A 181 34.85 14.23 11.59
C SER A 181 36.10 14.50 10.75
N SER A 182 36.18 15.69 10.17
CA SER A 182 37.43 16.25 9.66
C SER A 182 38.34 16.56 10.86
N GLY A 183 39.13 15.58 11.26
CA GLY A 183 40.25 15.80 12.19
C GLY A 183 41.37 16.52 11.44
N THR A 184 41.46 17.84 11.60
CA THR A 184 42.62 18.63 11.21
C THR A 184 43.81 18.17 12.06
N ARG A 185 44.80 17.54 11.43
CA ARG A 185 46.07 17.17 12.07
C ARG A 185 46.91 18.45 12.15
N ALA A 186 47.07 19.00 13.36
CA ALA A 186 48.04 20.05 13.61
C ALA A 186 49.46 19.47 13.50
N SER A 187 50.26 20.03 12.60
CA SER A 187 51.71 19.83 12.56
C SER A 187 52.36 20.71 13.63
N ALA A 188 52.99 20.08 14.62
CA ALA A 188 54.01 20.71 15.45
C ALA A 188 55.36 20.12 15.04
N GLY A 189 56.31 21.01 14.68
CA GLY A 189 57.69 20.65 14.38
C GLY A 189 58.58 20.55 15.62
N THR A 190 59.89 20.49 15.35
CA THR A 190 61.07 20.29 16.23
C THR A 190 61.38 18.80 16.42
N THR A 191 62.53 18.26 16.06
CA THR A 191 63.92 18.77 15.95
C THR A 191 64.57 18.47 14.60
#